data_AF-A0A382UQ75-F1
#
_entry.id   AF-A0A382UQ75-F1
#
_cell.length_a   1.000
_cell.length_b   1.000
_cell.length_c   1.000
_cell.angle_alpha   90.00
_cell.angle_beta   90.00
_cell.angle_gamma   90.00
#
_symmetry.space_group_name_H-M   'P 1'
#
loop_
_entity.id
_entity.type
_entity.pdbx_description
1 polymer ?
#
loop_
_entity_poly.entity_id
_entity_poly.type
_entity_poly.pdbx_seq_one_letter_code
_entity_poly.pdbx_strand_id
1 'polypeptide(L)' 'MKILHCLFLSLLAFAATASIHAKKTPNLVVIFIDDMGYADIGPFGAKAYPTPHLDRMAKEGRK' A
#
# COMPACT_ATOMS: atom_id res chain seq x y z
N MET A 1 12.76 -14.11 -40.62
CA MET A 1 13.71 -13.28 -39.84
C MET A 1 13.09 -12.03 -39.22
N LYS A 2 12.18 -11.32 -39.91
CA LYS A 2 11.53 -10.09 -39.39
C LYS A 2 10.69 -10.30 -38.11
N ILE A 3 9.90 -11.37 -38.04
CA ILE A 3 9.12 -11.74 -36.84
C ILE A 3 10.00 -12.04 -35.61
N LEU A 4 11.14 -12.69 -35.81
CA LEU A 4 12.07 -12.98 -34.71
C LEU A 4 12.70 -11.70 -34.15
N HIS A 5 12.99 -10.72 -35.01
CA HIS A 5 13.48 -9.41 -34.58
C HIS A 5 12.40 -8.62 -33.84
N CYS A 6 11.14 -8.65 -34.29
CA CYS A 6 10.03 -8.00 -33.57
C CYS A 6 9.81 -8.62 -32.18
N LEU A 7 9.87 -9.95 -32.06
CA LEU A 7 9.75 -10.65 -30.78
C LEU A 7 10.91 -10.31 -29.83
N PHE A 8 12.13 -10.24 -30.37
CA PHE A 8 13.30 -9.84 -29.59
C PHE A 8 13.21 -8.38 -29.13
N LEU A 9 12.74 -7.47 -30.00
CA LEU A 9 12.53 -6.06 -29.65
C LEU A 9 11.44 -5.89 -28.58
N SER A 10 10.34 -6.64 -28.68
CA SER A 10 9.27 -6.60 -27.66
C SER A 10 9.74 -7.13 -26.31
N LEU A 11 10.61 -8.15 -26.30
CA LEU A 11 11.16 -8.70 -25.07
C LEU A 11 12.13 -7.72 -24.38
N LEU A 12 12.96 -7.03 -25.17
CA LEU A 12 13.84 -5.97 -24.65
C LEU A 12 13.04 -4.80 -24.05
N ALA A 13 11.97 -4.38 -24.73
CA ALA A 13 11.11 -3.29 -24.25
C ALA A 13 10.42 -3.65 -22.92
N PHE A 14 9.97 -4.90 -22.76
CA PHE A 14 9.37 -5.37 -21.52
C PHE A 14 10.40 -5.38 -20.36
N ALA A 15 11.62 -5.85 -20.60
CA ALA A 15 12.69 -5.87 -19.60
C ALA A 15 13.09 -4.46 -19.13
N ALA A 16 13.03 -3.45 -20.01
CA ALA A 16 13.37 -2.06 -19.65
C ALA A 16 12.37 -1.41 -18.68
N THR A 17 11.12 -1.91 -18.61
CA THR A 17 10.08 -1.36 -17.71
C THR A 17 10.10 -1.92 -16.29
N ALA A 18 10.91 -2.96 -16.03
CA ALA A 18 10.91 -3.67 -14.74
C ALA A 18 11.61 -2.90 -13.59
N SER A 19 12.24 -1.75 -13.86
CA SER A 19 12.93 -0.96 -12.83
C SER A 19 11.98 0.03 -12.16
N ILE A 20 10.98 -0.47 -11.43
CA ILE A 20 10.30 0.32 -10.41
C ILE A 20 11.17 0.23 -9.16
N HIS A 21 12.10 1.17 -9.03
CA HIS A 21 12.89 1.27 -7.81
C HIS A 21 11.99 1.79 -6.68
N ALA A 22 11.60 0.92 -5.76
CA ALA A 22 10.97 1.36 -4.53
C ALA A 22 11.86 2.40 -3.86
N LYS A 23 11.27 3.50 -3.36
CA LYS A 23 12.03 4.51 -2.61
C LYS A 23 12.74 3.78 -1.46
N LYS A 24 14.07 3.82 -1.44
CA LYS A 24 14.89 3.09 -0.44
C LYS A 24 14.52 3.46 1.00
N THR A 25 14.00 4.67 1.20
CA THR A 25 13.49 5.16 2.48
C THR A 25 11.99 5.43 2.38
N PRO A 26 11.14 4.72 3.14
CA PRO A 26 9.72 5.03 3.18
C PRO A 26 9.50 6.42 3.80
N ASN A 27 8.36 7.04 3.49
CA ASN A 27 7.89 8.18 4.28
C ASN A 27 7.30 7.64 5.58
N LEU A 28 7.62 8.27 6.70
CA LEU A 28 7.08 7.92 8.02
C LEU A 28 6.08 8.99 8.45
N VAL A 29 4.85 8.58 8.76
CA VAL A 29 3.81 9.46 9.32
C VAL A 29 3.41 8.89 10.67
N VAL A 30 3.58 9.68 11.73
CA VAL A 30 3.12 9.33 13.08
C VAL A 30 1.82 10.06 13.33
N ILE A 31 0.75 9.31 13.57
CA ILE A 31 -0.54 9.85 13.98
C ILE A 31 -0.66 9.59 15.48
N PHE A 32 -0.66 10.67 16.26
CA PHE A 32 -0.83 10.63 17.71
C PHE A 32 -2.20 11.22 18.05
N ILE A 33 -2.94 10.52 18.89
CA ILE A 33 -4.27 10.94 19.36
C ILE A 33 -4.21 10.92 20.89
N ASP A 34 -4.52 12.07 21.48
CA ASP A 34 -4.54 12.23 22.93
C ASP A 34 -5.78 11.56 23.54
N ASP A 35 -5.62 10.96 24.72
CA ASP A 35 -6.68 10.33 25.52
C ASP A 35 -7.58 9.30 24.80
N MET A 36 -7.16 8.73 23.66
CA MET A 36 -7.93 7.69 22.98
C MET A 36 -7.84 6.34 23.72
N GLY A 37 -8.97 5.83 24.18
CA GLY A 37 -9.10 4.51 24.75
C GLY A 37 -8.95 3.40 23.71
N TYR A 38 -8.57 2.20 24.17
CA TYR A 38 -8.35 1.07 23.27
C TYR A 38 -9.61 0.68 22.47
N ALA A 39 -10.77 0.68 23.12
CA ALA A 39 -12.04 0.28 22.50
C ALA A 39 -12.78 1.43 21.80
N ASP A 40 -12.14 2.59 21.63
CA ASP A 40 -12.78 3.78 21.05
C ASP A 40 -12.84 3.75 19.53
N ILE A 41 -12.21 2.77 18.86
CA ILE A 41 -12.25 2.68 17.39
C ILE A 41 -12.81 1.35 16.91
N GLY A 42 -13.38 1.35 15.71
CA GLY A 42 -14.04 0.19 15.11
C GLY A 42 -13.22 -1.11 15.15
N PRO A 43 -11.91 -1.10 14.82
CA PRO A 43 -11.08 -2.31 14.86
C PRO A 43 -10.99 -2.98 16.24
N PHE A 44 -11.26 -2.24 17.31
CA PHE A 44 -11.18 -2.68 18.71
C PHE A 44 -12.54 -2.73 19.42
N GLY A 45 -13.65 -2.53 18.70
CA GLY A 45 -14.99 -2.84 19.20
C GLY A 45 -15.94 -1.66 19.36
N ALA A 46 -15.55 -0.44 18.97
CA ALA A 46 -16.47 0.69 18.96
C ALA A 46 -17.65 0.44 18.00
N LYS A 47 -18.87 0.70 18.47
CA LYS A 47 -20.12 0.55 17.67
C LYS A 47 -20.96 1.82 17.60
N ALA A 48 -20.72 2.77 18.50
CA ALA A 48 -21.53 3.97 18.62
C ALA A 48 -21.26 5.00 17.51
N TYR A 49 -20.06 5.00 16.95
CA TYR A 49 -19.64 5.94 15.91
C TYR A 49 -18.70 5.26 14.90
N PRO A 50 -18.80 5.60 13.61
CA PRO A 50 -18.01 4.97 12.57
C PRO A 50 -16.59 5.57 12.50
N THR A 51 -15.58 4.71 12.31
CA THR A 51 -14.18 5.12 12.10
C THR A 51 -13.62 4.58 10.78
N PRO A 52 -14.26 4.87 9.63
CA PRO A 52 -14.05 4.12 8.38
C PRO A 52 -12.61 4.16 7.85
N HIS A 53 -11.87 5.25 8.13
CA HIS A 53 -10.47 5.36 7.75
C HIS A 53 -9.55 4.50 8.64
N LEU A 54 -9.82 4.43 9.94
CA LEU A 54 -9.08 3.57 10.86
C LEU A 54 -9.41 2.09 10.59
N ASP A 55 -10.67 1.79 10.26
CA ASP A 55 -11.12 0.45 9.85
C ASP A 55 -10.35 -0.04 8.63
N ARG A 56 -10.25 0.81 7.60
CA ARG A 56 -9.46 0.50 6.39
C ARG A 56 -7.99 0.32 6.71
N MET A 57 -7.37 1.21 7.50
CA MET A 57 -5.96 1.11 7.86
C MET A 57 -5.64 -0.17 8.64
N ALA A 58 -6.52 -0.60 9.55
CA ALA A 58 -6.35 -1.86 10.28
C ALA A 58 -6.46 -3.09 9.36
N LYS A 59 -7.33 -3.04 8.35
CA LYS A 59 -7.49 -4.11 7.34
C LYS A 59 -6.31 -4.21 6.38
N GLU A 60 -5.73 -3.07 5.99
CA GLU A 60 -4.59 -2.99 5.07
C GLU A 60 -3.23 -3.18 5.79
N GLY A 61 -3.23 -3.06 7.12
CA GLY A 61 -2.04 -3.11 7.95
C GLY A 61 -2.00 -4.30 8.90
N ARG A 62 -1.42 -4.06 10.08
CA ARG A 62 -1.35 -5.02 11.18
C ARG A 62 -2.31 -4.57 12.27
N LYS A 63 -3.08 -5.51 12.83
CA LYS A 63 -3.96 -5.30 13.98
C LYS A 63 -3.24 -5.71 15.27
#